data_AF-A0A2N7NCF1-F1
#
_entry.id   AF-A0A2N7NCF1-F1
#
_cell.length_a   1.000
_cell.length_b   1.000
_cell.length_c   1.000
_cell.angle_alpha   90.00
_cell.angle_beta   90.00
_cell.angle_gamma   90.00
#
_symmetry.space_group_name_H-M   'P 1'
#
loop_
_entity.id
_entity.type
_entity.pdbx_description
1 polymer ?
#
loop_
_entity_poly.entity_id
_entity_poly.type
_entity_poly.pdbx_seq_one_letter_code
_entity_poly.pdbx_strand_id
1 'polypeptide(L)'
;MKLKEQISQILLTKLNSIINPKFHNKFILLLLTAGLGLLTPSILSVLVKFQLITDGFVINIEAGEATNSTLALIGLALVSMSVYLLRLVRKQEHEVYMYEESLDHDFSVNYYICEDFDHLKELCSGDLTNFPEDKAMLLNNDVLDTINSIISSHPDKHRCTSHFTTEDFGSEEKYKSLYPHASKPNKAQAKHAYFSLVRELDENDKKFLYAKDSITKLMINSSFSGQLGYAGAYPNECWDVEFQEELVVRKLWVLFLSIKNNSNKLVDLDSLLIDFNNKNEFYDFKLNPEQKKVLTLPKIMLEPGKCVVIPVSILVPPLTPLSRKKIVQHHEDSYGEKVYEVFEESIKLEEDQTFFVYGEQWNVKRLNYQKGGRSFSTDIRCFEPTNTFTLNVGWQIGSCPHLFCIKADKIVYERELLASCVSNVGEDLFVVPSSVSRLVIAEIEDEITTIKCLSVNGNALVHDLTLKKGDAYEFNVNEGDVVEIVGLYEPYLSQMSNIPVGNKRNDLICNYIRGYNRKG
;
A
#
# COMPACT_ATOMS: atom_id res chain seq x y z
N MET A 1 -7.88 -37.59 -9.49
CA MET A 1 -9.11 -36.74 -9.47
C MET A 1 -9.08 -35.66 -10.55
N LYS A 2 -8.01 -34.85 -10.67
CA LYS A 2 -7.88 -33.74 -11.64
C LYS A 2 -8.01 -34.09 -13.14
N LEU A 3 -7.57 -35.28 -13.57
CA LEU A 3 -7.64 -35.69 -14.99
C LEU A 3 -9.08 -35.93 -15.47
N LYS A 4 -9.95 -36.43 -14.57
CA LYS A 4 -11.36 -36.72 -14.90
C LYS A 4 -12.16 -35.43 -15.03
N GLU A 5 -11.84 -34.41 -14.23
CA GLU A 5 -12.41 -33.07 -14.32
C GLU A 5 -11.91 -32.31 -15.56
N GLN A 6 -10.63 -32.44 -15.91
CA GLN A 6 -10.07 -31.84 -17.13
C GLN A 6 -10.64 -32.47 -18.40
N ILE A 7 -10.80 -33.80 -18.45
CA ILE A 7 -11.42 -34.48 -19.59
C ILE A 7 -12.92 -34.11 -19.69
N SER A 8 -13.62 -34.02 -18.55
CA SER A 8 -15.02 -33.57 -18.51
C SER A 8 -15.18 -32.14 -19.01
N GLN A 9 -14.29 -31.22 -18.60
CA GLN A 9 -14.30 -29.84 -19.11
C GLN A 9 -13.96 -29.78 -20.59
N ILE A 10 -12.93 -30.47 -21.08
CA ILE A 10 -12.59 -30.49 -22.51
C ILE A 10 -13.74 -31.06 -23.35
N LEU A 11 -14.44 -32.08 -22.85
CA LEU A 11 -15.63 -32.65 -23.50
C LEU A 11 -16.81 -31.66 -23.49
N LEU A 12 -17.07 -30.98 -22.38
CA LEU A 12 -18.12 -29.96 -22.27
C LEU A 12 -17.83 -28.74 -23.13
N THR A 13 -16.59 -28.26 -23.19
CA THR A 13 -16.18 -27.13 -24.01
C THR A 13 -16.20 -27.48 -25.50
N LYS A 14 -15.81 -28.72 -25.89
CA LYS A 14 -15.93 -29.19 -27.27
C LYS A 14 -17.38 -29.51 -27.67
N LEU A 15 -18.23 -30.01 -26.77
CA LEU A 15 -19.67 -30.13 -27.05
C LEU A 15 -20.31 -28.74 -27.22
N ASN A 16 -19.96 -27.77 -26.37
CA ASN A 16 -20.43 -26.38 -26.50
C ASN A 16 -19.88 -25.67 -27.74
N SER A 17 -18.70 -26.04 -28.25
CA SER A 17 -18.16 -25.45 -29.48
C SER A 17 -18.74 -26.10 -30.75
N ILE A 18 -19.13 -27.38 -30.68
CA ILE A 18 -19.84 -28.09 -31.75
C ILE A 18 -21.32 -27.67 -31.79
N ILE A 19 -21.92 -27.43 -30.63
CA ILE A 19 -23.29 -26.94 -30.50
C ILE A 19 -23.25 -25.42 -30.39
N ASN A 20 -23.20 -24.74 -31.55
CA ASN A 20 -23.41 -23.31 -31.67
C ASN A 20 -24.54 -22.88 -30.70
N PRO A 21 -24.39 -21.85 -29.85
CA PRO A 21 -25.46 -21.42 -28.92
C PRO A 21 -26.79 -21.12 -29.64
N LYS A 22 -26.74 -20.81 -30.94
CA LYS A 22 -27.92 -20.68 -31.81
C LYS A 22 -28.58 -22.02 -32.20
N PHE A 23 -27.89 -23.15 -32.05
CA PHE A 23 -28.39 -24.50 -32.37
C PHE A 23 -29.44 -24.96 -31.37
N HIS A 24 -29.26 -24.75 -30.07
CA HIS A 24 -30.27 -25.08 -29.06
C HIS A 24 -31.60 -24.38 -29.36
N ASN A 25 -31.55 -23.07 -29.67
CA ASN A 25 -32.74 -22.31 -30.05
C ASN A 25 -33.37 -22.78 -31.37
N LYS A 26 -32.55 -23.14 -32.37
CA LYS A 26 -33.05 -23.72 -33.63
C LYS A 26 -33.68 -25.11 -33.42
N PHE A 27 -33.12 -25.93 -32.55
CA PHE A 27 -33.62 -27.26 -32.24
C PHE A 27 -34.93 -27.22 -31.44
N ILE A 28 -35.01 -26.35 -30.42
CA ILE A 28 -36.26 -26.10 -29.68
C ILE A 28 -37.36 -25.59 -30.63
N LEU A 29 -37.03 -24.65 -31.52
CA LEU A 29 -37.98 -24.13 -32.51
C LEU A 29 -38.43 -25.22 -33.50
N LEU A 30 -37.52 -26.07 -33.95
CA LEU A 30 -37.83 -27.21 -34.82
C LEU A 30 -38.80 -28.19 -34.13
N LEU A 31 -38.54 -28.57 -32.88
CA LEU A 31 -39.41 -29.46 -32.10
C LEU A 31 -40.79 -28.85 -31.88
N LEU A 32 -40.86 -27.55 -31.57
CA LEU A 32 -42.11 -26.84 -31.41
C LEU A 32 -42.91 -26.79 -32.72
N THR A 33 -42.24 -26.51 -33.83
CA THR A 33 -42.88 -26.38 -35.15
C THR A 33 -43.34 -27.75 -35.66
N ALA A 34 -42.54 -28.80 -35.47
CA ALA A 34 -42.93 -30.18 -35.77
C ALA A 34 -44.11 -30.63 -34.90
N GLY A 35 -44.07 -30.33 -33.59
CA GLY A 35 -45.15 -30.65 -32.66
C GLY A 35 -46.47 -29.97 -33.01
N LEU A 36 -46.43 -28.66 -33.29
CA LEU A 36 -47.59 -27.90 -33.75
C LEU A 36 -48.11 -28.38 -35.11
N GLY A 37 -47.21 -28.69 -36.05
CA GLY A 37 -47.57 -29.26 -37.35
C GLY A 37 -48.32 -30.58 -37.24
N LEU A 38 -47.92 -31.46 -36.30
CA LEU A 38 -48.60 -32.72 -36.03
C LEU A 38 -49.94 -32.55 -35.30
N LEU A 39 -50.10 -31.49 -34.51
CA LEU A 39 -51.36 -31.17 -33.83
C LEU A 39 -52.37 -30.45 -34.75
N THR A 40 -51.90 -29.80 -35.82
CA THR A 40 -52.73 -28.97 -36.71
C THR A 40 -53.92 -29.75 -37.30
N PRO A 41 -53.77 -30.97 -37.86
CA PRO A 41 -54.89 -31.75 -38.38
C PRO A 41 -55.92 -32.12 -37.32
N SER A 42 -55.47 -32.48 -36.11
CA SER A 42 -56.33 -32.87 -34.99
C SER A 42 -57.08 -31.66 -34.40
N ILE A 43 -56.46 -30.48 -34.37
CA ILE A 43 -57.13 -29.23 -33.97
C ILE A 43 -58.15 -28.82 -35.04
N LEU A 44 -57.81 -28.98 -36.33
CA LEU A 44 -58.71 -28.69 -37.45
C LEU A 44 -59.90 -29.66 -37.52
N SER A 45 -59.72 -30.93 -37.18
CA SER A 45 -60.80 -31.95 -37.15
C SER A 45 -61.78 -31.73 -36.01
N VAL A 46 -61.34 -31.09 -34.91
CA VAL A 46 -62.21 -30.67 -33.81
C VAL A 46 -63.01 -29.41 -34.16
N LEU A 47 -62.59 -28.64 -35.18
CA LEU A 47 -63.30 -27.47 -35.71
C LEU A 47 -64.40 -27.88 -36.71
N VAL A 48 -65.45 -28.48 -36.15
CA VAL A 48 -66.89 -28.55 -36.51
C VAL A 48 -67.31 -28.26 -37.96
N LYS A 49 -68.04 -29.23 -38.55
CA LYS A 49 -68.94 -29.02 -39.69
C LYS A 49 -70.28 -28.46 -39.17
N PHE A 50 -70.51 -27.16 -39.29
CA PHE A 50 -71.78 -26.52 -38.92
C PHE A 50 -72.80 -26.67 -40.07
N GLN A 51 -73.93 -27.32 -39.82
CA GLN A 51 -75.10 -27.27 -40.73
C GLN A 51 -76.32 -26.73 -39.99
N LEU A 52 -76.91 -25.67 -40.53
CA LEU A 52 -78.13 -25.03 -40.02
C LEU A 52 -79.31 -25.48 -40.89
N ILE A 53 -80.33 -26.10 -40.30
CA ILE A 53 -81.55 -26.52 -40.99
C ILE A 53 -82.77 -25.96 -40.23
N THR A 54 -83.64 -25.21 -40.91
CA THR A 54 -84.93 -24.65 -40.45
C THR A 54 -86.11 -25.48 -41.00
N ASP A 55 -87.38 -25.42 -40.57
CA ASP A 55 -88.05 -24.83 -39.41
C ASP A 55 -88.52 -25.98 -38.48
N GLY A 56 -88.05 -25.97 -37.23
CA GLY A 56 -88.18 -27.08 -36.25
C GLY A 56 -86.87 -27.40 -35.47
N PHE A 57 -86.02 -26.38 -35.27
CA PHE A 57 -84.60 -26.37 -34.86
C PHE A 57 -84.02 -27.60 -34.12
N VAL A 58 -83.06 -28.28 -34.77
CA VAL A 58 -82.09 -29.21 -34.15
C VAL A 58 -80.68 -28.79 -34.59
N ILE A 59 -79.79 -28.51 -33.63
CA ILE A 59 -78.37 -28.25 -33.90
C ILE A 59 -77.65 -29.60 -33.89
N ASN A 60 -77.10 -29.99 -35.04
CA ASN A 60 -76.27 -31.19 -35.13
C ASN A 60 -74.79 -30.80 -35.10
N ILE A 61 -74.12 -31.11 -33.99
CA ILE A 61 -72.67 -30.95 -33.84
C ILE A 61 -72.06 -32.32 -34.05
N GLU A 62 -71.61 -32.60 -35.27
CA GLU A 62 -70.77 -33.78 -35.52
C GLU A 62 -69.31 -33.42 -35.22
N ALA A 63 -68.80 -33.99 -34.12
CA ALA A 63 -67.36 -34.08 -33.92
C ALA A 63 -66.81 -35.09 -34.95
N GLY A 64 -65.95 -34.62 -35.86
CA GLY A 64 -65.29 -35.53 -36.80
C GLY A 64 -64.49 -36.59 -36.03
N GLU A 65 -64.54 -37.85 -36.49
CA GLU A 65 -63.74 -38.93 -35.91
C GLU A 65 -62.28 -38.50 -35.79
N ALA A 66 -61.74 -38.61 -34.58
CA ALA A 66 -60.41 -38.13 -34.24
C ALA A 66 -59.38 -38.73 -35.21
N THR A 67 -58.79 -37.88 -36.05
CA THR A 67 -57.67 -38.26 -36.91
C THR A 67 -56.51 -38.72 -36.03
N ASN A 68 -56.18 -40.00 -36.13
CA ASN A 68 -54.96 -40.67 -35.70
C ASN A 68 -54.38 -40.18 -34.35
N SER A 69 -54.97 -40.65 -33.25
CA SER A 69 -54.62 -40.32 -31.85
C SER A 69 -53.11 -40.40 -31.54
N THR A 70 -52.38 -41.28 -32.23
CA THR A 70 -50.93 -41.44 -32.09
C THR A 70 -50.16 -40.20 -32.55
N LEU A 71 -50.53 -39.57 -33.67
CA LEU A 71 -49.83 -38.38 -34.19
C LEU A 71 -50.08 -37.16 -33.28
N ALA A 72 -51.30 -37.04 -32.74
CA ALA A 72 -51.62 -36.01 -31.77
C ALA A 72 -50.83 -36.16 -30.46
N LEU A 73 -50.67 -37.40 -29.96
CA LEU A 73 -49.86 -37.71 -28.79
C LEU A 73 -48.37 -37.39 -29.01
N ILE A 74 -47.83 -37.73 -30.18
CA ILE A 74 -46.45 -37.39 -30.55
C ILE A 74 -46.30 -35.86 -30.63
N GLY A 75 -47.24 -35.16 -31.26
CA GLY A 75 -47.24 -33.70 -31.34
C GLY A 75 -47.26 -33.04 -29.96
N LEU A 76 -48.11 -33.51 -29.05
CA LEU A 76 -48.19 -33.01 -27.67
C LEU A 76 -46.89 -33.26 -26.89
N ALA A 77 -46.28 -34.44 -27.06
CA ALA A 77 -45.01 -34.78 -26.44
C ALA A 77 -43.87 -33.86 -26.94
N LEU A 78 -43.82 -33.57 -28.24
CA LEU A 78 -42.83 -32.67 -28.83
C LEU A 78 -42.99 -31.22 -28.36
N VAL A 79 -44.23 -30.72 -28.28
CA VAL A 79 -44.51 -29.39 -27.72
C VAL A 79 -44.11 -29.34 -26.24
N SER A 80 -44.50 -30.33 -25.45
CA SER A 80 -44.16 -30.39 -24.01
C SER A 80 -42.65 -30.46 -23.78
N MET A 81 -41.94 -31.26 -24.59
CA MET A 81 -40.48 -31.35 -24.57
C MET A 81 -39.83 -30.01 -24.96
N SER A 82 -40.34 -29.32 -25.97
CA SER A 82 -39.80 -28.01 -26.40
C SER A 82 -39.95 -26.95 -25.30
N VAL A 83 -41.08 -26.92 -24.59
CA VAL A 83 -41.33 -26.01 -23.47
C VAL A 83 -40.43 -26.33 -22.27
N TYR A 84 -40.23 -27.62 -21.98
CA TYR A 84 -39.32 -28.07 -20.92
C TYR A 84 -37.87 -27.68 -21.22
N LEU A 85 -37.39 -27.94 -22.44
CA LEU A 85 -36.05 -27.57 -22.88
C LEU A 85 -35.84 -26.04 -22.85
N LEU A 86 -36.84 -25.25 -23.25
CA LEU A 86 -36.77 -23.78 -23.17
C LEU A 86 -36.61 -23.28 -21.73
N ARG A 87 -37.33 -23.88 -20.77
CA ARG A 87 -37.16 -23.56 -19.34
C ARG A 87 -35.76 -23.91 -18.83
N LEU A 88 -35.23 -25.05 -19.28
CA LEU A 88 -33.93 -25.55 -18.84
C LEU A 88 -32.78 -24.67 -19.36
N VAL A 89 -32.84 -24.26 -20.63
CA VAL A 89 -31.88 -23.30 -21.23
C VAL A 89 -31.91 -21.96 -20.49
N ARG A 90 -33.09 -21.39 -20.23
CA ARG A 90 -33.21 -20.12 -19.49
C ARG A 90 -32.68 -20.22 -18.07
N LYS A 91 -32.89 -21.36 -17.40
CA LYS A 91 -32.34 -21.61 -16.06
C LYS A 91 -30.80 -21.65 -16.10
N GLN A 92 -30.23 -22.35 -17.07
CA GLN A 92 -28.78 -22.45 -17.24
C GLN A 92 -28.13 -21.10 -17.62
N GLU A 93 -28.74 -20.34 -18.52
CA GLU A 93 -28.28 -18.98 -18.86
C GLU A 93 -28.30 -18.06 -17.63
N HIS A 94 -29.33 -18.18 -16.79
CA HIS A 94 -29.42 -17.44 -15.54
C HIS A 94 -28.33 -17.87 -14.55
N GLU A 95 -28.08 -19.18 -14.38
CA GLU A 95 -27.03 -19.70 -13.49
C GLU A 95 -25.63 -19.28 -13.95
N VAL A 96 -25.34 -19.32 -15.26
CA VAL A 96 -24.07 -18.85 -15.83
C VAL A 96 -23.90 -17.34 -15.65
N TYR A 97 -24.94 -16.55 -15.91
CA TYR A 97 -24.93 -15.11 -15.66
C TYR A 97 -24.66 -14.80 -14.17
N MET A 98 -25.31 -15.52 -13.25
CA MET A 98 -25.09 -15.35 -11.81
C MET A 98 -23.67 -15.79 -11.37
N TYR A 99 -23.10 -16.81 -12.05
CA TYR A 99 -21.74 -17.28 -11.78
C TYR A 99 -20.67 -16.32 -12.32
N GLU A 100 -20.83 -15.81 -13.54
CA GLU A 100 -19.96 -14.78 -14.12
C GLU A 100 -20.04 -13.46 -13.32
N GLU A 101 -21.24 -13.09 -12.85
CA GLU A 101 -21.43 -11.93 -11.95
C GLU A 101 -20.79 -12.14 -10.56
N SER A 102 -20.52 -13.39 -10.16
CA SER A 102 -19.87 -13.73 -8.88
C SER A 102 -18.34 -13.87 -8.95
N LEU A 103 -17.77 -13.98 -10.15
CA LEU A 103 -16.33 -14.14 -10.38
C LEU A 103 -15.58 -12.81 -10.48
N ASP A 104 -16.28 -11.72 -10.74
CA ASP A 104 -15.72 -10.37 -10.70
C ASP A 104 -15.65 -9.94 -9.23
N HIS A 105 -14.46 -9.82 -8.66
CA HIS A 105 -14.32 -9.11 -7.39
C HIS A 105 -14.71 -7.66 -7.67
N ASP A 106 -15.96 -7.30 -7.35
CA ASP A 106 -16.55 -6.00 -7.67
C ASP A 106 -15.71 -4.82 -7.19
N PHE A 107 -14.87 -5.06 -6.18
CA PHE A 107 -13.96 -4.07 -5.62
C PHE A 107 -12.52 -4.55 -5.52
N SER A 108 -11.60 -3.64 -5.84
CA SER A 108 -10.22 -3.69 -5.35
C SER A 108 -10.12 -2.87 -4.06
N VAL A 109 -9.54 -3.45 -3.01
CA VAL A 109 -9.49 -2.84 -1.68
C VAL A 109 -8.05 -2.81 -1.17
N ASN A 110 -7.52 -1.60 -1.02
CA ASN A 110 -6.12 -1.34 -0.70
C ASN A 110 -6.00 -0.39 0.48
N TYR A 111 -4.97 -0.59 1.29
CA TYR A 111 -4.60 0.31 2.37
C TYR A 111 -3.37 1.12 1.97
N TYR A 112 -3.42 2.43 2.21
CA TYR A 112 -2.34 3.37 1.93
C TYR A 112 -1.93 4.08 3.22
N ILE A 113 -0.63 4.15 3.50
CA ILE A 113 -0.07 4.95 4.58
C ILE A 113 0.54 6.19 3.95
N CYS A 114 0.03 7.37 4.30
CA CYS A 114 0.70 8.63 3.98
C CYS A 114 1.68 8.96 5.11
N GLU A 115 2.97 8.99 4.80
CA GLU A 115 4.02 9.23 5.79
C GLU A 115 4.50 10.68 5.86
N ASP A 116 4.35 11.40 4.75
CA ASP A 116 4.78 12.78 4.61
C ASP A 116 3.68 13.76 5.03
N PHE A 117 4.07 14.78 5.78
CA PHE A 117 3.14 15.75 6.34
C PHE A 117 2.57 16.70 5.28
N ASP A 118 3.35 17.08 4.28
CA ASP A 118 2.89 18.01 3.25
C ASP A 118 1.94 17.32 2.28
N HIS A 119 2.25 16.08 1.90
CA HIS A 119 1.33 15.27 1.13
C HIS A 119 0.06 14.98 1.92
N LEU A 120 0.15 14.76 3.23
CA LEU A 120 -1.02 14.61 4.08
C LEU A 120 -1.91 15.86 4.05
N LYS A 121 -1.32 17.06 4.05
CA LYS A 121 -2.07 18.32 3.89
C LYS A 121 -2.79 18.41 2.54
N GLU A 122 -2.11 18.03 1.46
CA GLU A 122 -2.71 17.94 0.11
C GLU A 122 -3.93 17.01 0.14
N LEU A 123 -3.75 15.76 0.56
CA LEU A 123 -4.81 14.75 0.61
C LEU A 123 -5.97 15.17 1.52
N CYS A 124 -5.69 15.69 2.73
CA CYS A 124 -6.72 16.10 3.69
C CYS A 124 -7.50 17.35 3.25
N SER A 125 -6.94 18.16 2.34
CA SER A 125 -7.65 19.28 1.70
C SER A 125 -8.56 18.86 0.54
N GLY A 126 -8.54 17.56 0.18
CA GLY A 126 -9.28 17.00 -0.94
C GLY A 126 -8.52 17.06 -2.27
N ASP A 127 -7.27 17.52 -2.28
CA ASP A 127 -6.41 17.42 -3.46
C ASP A 127 -5.84 15.99 -3.56
N LEU A 128 -6.48 15.19 -4.41
CA LEU A 128 -6.11 13.80 -4.68
C LEU A 128 -5.37 13.65 -6.02
N THR A 129 -4.84 14.75 -6.59
CA THR A 129 -4.16 14.73 -7.90
C THR A 129 -2.97 13.78 -7.91
N ASN A 130 -2.24 13.69 -6.80
CA ASN A 130 -1.07 12.82 -6.62
C ASN A 130 -1.40 11.49 -5.91
N PHE A 131 -2.68 11.18 -5.72
CA PHE A 131 -3.09 9.90 -5.16
C PHE A 131 -2.98 8.80 -6.24
N PRO A 132 -2.57 7.56 -5.91
CA PRO A 132 -2.21 6.57 -6.95
C PRO A 132 -3.38 6.02 -7.76
N GLU A 133 -4.61 6.35 -7.38
CA GLU A 133 -5.84 5.87 -8.01
C GLU A 133 -6.53 7.01 -8.75
N ASP A 134 -6.81 6.79 -10.03
CA ASP A 134 -7.45 7.79 -10.89
C ASP A 134 -8.83 8.21 -10.35
N LYS A 135 -9.09 9.52 -10.39
CA LYS A 135 -10.39 10.12 -10.05
C LYS A 135 -10.90 9.69 -8.67
N ALA A 136 -9.98 9.61 -7.71
CA ALA A 136 -10.29 9.32 -6.33
C ALA A 136 -11.22 10.37 -5.72
N MET A 137 -12.08 9.94 -4.80
CA MET A 137 -12.97 10.79 -4.01
C MET A 137 -12.68 10.60 -2.52
N LEU A 138 -12.42 11.68 -1.79
CA LEU A 138 -12.22 11.62 -0.35
C LEU A 138 -13.57 11.54 0.38
N LEU A 139 -13.73 10.57 1.28
CA LEU A 139 -14.85 10.51 2.21
C LEU A 139 -14.52 11.30 3.48
N ASN A 140 -15.31 12.34 3.76
CA ASN A 140 -15.18 13.12 4.99
C ASN A 140 -15.72 12.31 6.19
N ASN A 141 -14.94 12.27 7.26
CA ASN A 141 -15.30 11.62 8.51
C ASN A 141 -14.55 12.21 9.73
N ASP A 142 -14.86 11.69 10.92
CA ASP A 142 -14.29 12.16 12.19
C ASP A 142 -12.75 11.99 12.25
N VAL A 143 -12.18 10.99 11.55
CA VAL A 143 -10.73 10.83 11.41
C VAL A 143 -10.13 11.99 10.62
N LEU A 144 -10.77 12.38 9.50
CA LEU A 144 -10.36 13.53 8.68
C LEU A 144 -10.42 14.84 9.47
N ASP A 145 -11.49 15.03 10.24
CA ASP A 145 -11.66 16.23 11.06
C ASP A 145 -10.58 16.32 12.14
N THR A 146 -10.24 15.19 12.76
CA THR A 146 -9.17 15.09 13.76
C THR A 146 -7.82 15.46 13.15
N ILE A 147 -7.45 14.90 11.99
CA ILE A 147 -6.17 15.22 11.36
C ILE A 147 -6.12 16.67 10.88
N ASN A 148 -7.22 17.22 10.35
CA ASN A 148 -7.30 18.63 9.96
C ASN A 148 -7.09 19.57 11.16
N SER A 149 -7.58 19.21 12.34
CA SER A 149 -7.32 19.96 13.58
C SER A 149 -5.84 19.93 13.99
N ILE A 150 -5.20 18.76 13.89
CA ILE A 150 -3.76 18.59 14.16
C ILE A 150 -2.91 19.43 13.19
N ILE A 151 -3.23 19.37 11.90
CA ILE A 151 -2.55 20.13 10.85
C ILE A 151 -2.72 21.64 11.09
N SER A 152 -3.95 22.08 11.35
CA SER A 152 -4.27 23.50 11.54
C SER A 152 -3.67 24.10 12.81
N SER A 153 -3.39 23.26 13.81
CA SER A 153 -2.73 23.66 15.05
C SER A 153 -1.20 23.59 14.99
N HIS A 154 -0.64 23.10 13.87
CA HIS A 154 0.81 23.10 13.66
C HIS A 154 1.33 24.54 13.45
N PRO A 155 2.40 24.96 14.14
CA PRO A 155 2.86 26.35 14.09
C PRO A 155 3.43 26.76 12.73
N ASP A 156 4.01 25.81 12.00
CA ASP A 156 4.73 26.05 10.75
C ASP A 156 3.97 25.49 9.53
N LYS A 157 4.38 25.89 8.32
CA LYS A 157 3.77 25.37 7.08
C LYS A 157 4.12 23.90 6.82
N HIS A 158 5.30 23.49 7.26
CA HIS A 158 5.88 22.17 7.07
C HIS A 158 6.21 21.60 8.45
N ARG A 159 6.12 20.29 8.60
CA ARG A 159 6.50 19.61 9.83
C ARG A 159 7.81 18.88 9.64
N CYS A 160 8.85 19.34 10.33
CA CYS A 160 10.09 18.58 10.46
C CYS A 160 9.96 17.59 11.62
N THR A 161 10.37 16.33 11.42
CA THR A 161 10.46 15.33 12.51
C THR A 161 11.75 15.45 13.31
N SER A 162 12.55 16.46 12.99
CA SER A 162 13.91 16.65 13.43
C SER A 162 14.18 18.14 13.58
N HIS A 163 14.83 18.54 14.66
CA HIS A 163 15.17 19.94 14.93
C HIS A 163 16.60 20.04 15.47
N PHE A 164 17.40 20.93 14.90
CA PHE A 164 18.70 21.26 15.48
C PHE A 164 18.51 21.94 16.83
N THR A 165 19.36 21.59 17.79
CA THR A 165 19.57 22.48 18.93
C THR A 165 20.42 23.65 18.48
N THR A 166 20.26 24.79 19.14
CA THR A 166 21.04 26.00 18.83
C THR A 166 22.46 25.96 19.40
N GLU A 167 22.86 24.88 20.05
CA GLU A 167 24.15 24.73 20.72
C GLU A 167 25.16 24.01 19.81
N ASP A 168 26.32 24.63 19.62
CA ASP A 168 27.50 23.97 19.08
C ASP A 168 28.31 23.36 20.24
N PHE A 169 28.42 22.04 20.23
CA PHE A 169 29.10 21.31 21.28
C PHE A 169 30.60 21.26 21.04
N GLY A 170 31.09 21.44 19.82
CA GLY A 170 32.52 21.35 19.46
C GLY A 170 33.09 19.93 19.52
N SER A 171 32.89 19.16 20.60
CA SER A 171 33.44 17.80 20.67
C SER A 171 32.53 16.79 21.39
N GLU A 172 32.78 15.50 21.14
CA GLU A 172 32.10 14.40 21.83
C GLU A 172 32.34 14.49 23.35
N GLU A 173 33.55 14.87 23.80
CA GLU A 173 33.89 15.02 25.22
C GLU A 173 33.13 16.16 25.88
N LYS A 174 33.05 17.32 25.21
CA LYS A 174 32.28 18.46 25.72
C LYS A 174 30.79 18.12 25.77
N TYR A 175 30.25 17.47 24.76
CA TYR A 175 28.87 16.98 24.77
C TYR A 175 28.60 16.04 25.94
N LYS A 176 29.48 15.05 26.19
CA LYS A 176 29.36 14.13 27.34
C LYS A 176 29.47 14.82 28.69
N SER A 177 30.21 15.92 28.78
CA SER A 177 30.29 16.70 30.03
C SER A 177 28.96 17.38 30.37
N LEU A 178 28.20 17.80 29.35
CA LEU A 178 26.88 18.41 29.51
C LEU A 178 25.78 17.37 29.67
N TYR A 179 25.91 16.23 28.97
CA TYR A 179 24.97 15.11 29.03
C TYR A 179 25.66 13.80 29.41
N PRO A 180 26.01 13.61 30.71
CA PRO A 180 26.72 12.40 31.17
C PRO A 180 25.97 11.08 30.94
N HIS A 181 24.65 11.15 30.77
CA HIS A 181 23.80 9.99 30.51
C HIS A 181 23.73 9.60 29.02
N ALA A 182 24.32 10.38 28.12
CA ALA A 182 24.37 10.04 26.71
C ALA A 182 25.20 8.76 26.49
N SER A 183 24.71 7.89 25.61
CA SER A 183 25.27 6.56 25.38
C SER A 183 25.64 6.34 23.93
N LYS A 184 26.66 5.52 23.68
CA LYS A 184 27.00 5.07 22.32
C LYS A 184 25.98 4.04 21.87
N PRO A 185 25.30 4.24 20.72
CA PRO A 185 24.33 3.27 20.24
C PRO A 185 25.03 1.99 19.75
N ASN A 186 24.33 0.86 19.84
CA ASN A 186 24.80 -0.37 19.22
C ASN A 186 24.60 -0.29 17.70
N LYS A 187 25.65 0.10 16.97
CA LYS A 187 25.61 0.26 15.50
C LYS A 187 25.22 -1.01 14.73
N ALA A 188 25.38 -2.20 15.33
CA ALA A 188 24.98 -3.47 14.70
C ALA A 188 23.47 -3.75 14.79
N GLN A 189 22.71 -3.03 15.63
CA GLN A 189 21.27 -3.24 15.82
C GLN A 189 20.40 -2.44 14.84
N ALA A 190 20.98 -1.58 14.00
CA ALA A 190 20.25 -0.78 13.01
C ALA A 190 19.06 0.04 13.60
N LYS A 191 19.25 0.61 14.80
CA LYS A 191 18.29 1.53 15.44
C LYS A 191 18.74 3.00 15.36
N HIS A 192 19.98 3.25 15.75
CA HIS A 192 20.61 4.57 15.78
C HIS A 192 22.05 4.50 15.22
N ALA A 193 22.23 3.75 14.12
CA ALA A 193 23.55 3.41 13.61
C ALA A 193 24.37 4.63 13.16
N TYR A 194 23.71 5.69 12.72
CA TYR A 194 24.38 6.92 12.26
C TYR A 194 24.96 7.75 13.41
N PHE A 195 24.21 7.88 14.50
CA PHE A 195 24.57 8.78 15.60
C PHE A 195 25.78 8.28 16.39
N SER A 196 26.64 9.20 16.80
CA SER A 196 27.78 8.90 17.68
C SER A 196 27.31 8.70 19.13
N LEU A 197 26.37 9.53 19.57
CA LEU A 197 25.75 9.44 20.90
C LEU A 197 24.24 9.65 20.81
N VAL A 198 23.50 8.97 21.68
CA VAL A 198 22.06 9.15 21.85
C VAL A 198 21.70 9.36 23.31
N ARG A 199 20.71 10.22 23.57
CA ARG A 199 20.14 10.44 24.91
C ARG A 199 18.62 10.60 24.83
N GLU A 200 17.97 10.42 25.98
CA GLU A 200 16.56 10.78 26.14
C GLU A 200 16.38 12.31 26.18
N LEU A 201 15.20 12.76 25.78
CA LEU A 201 14.82 14.17 25.82
C LEU A 201 14.56 14.62 27.26
N ASP A 202 15.17 15.74 27.64
CA ASP A 202 14.96 16.36 28.94
C ASP A 202 13.73 17.31 28.94
N GLU A 203 13.46 17.95 30.08
CA GLU A 203 12.32 18.87 30.20
C GLU A 203 12.48 20.17 29.39
N ASN A 204 13.70 20.61 29.10
CA ASN A 204 13.95 21.78 28.26
C ASN A 204 13.70 21.44 26.80
N ASP A 205 14.15 20.26 26.34
CA ASP A 205 13.86 19.73 25.01
C ASP A 205 12.35 19.64 24.80
N LYS A 206 11.61 19.06 25.77
CA LYS A 206 10.14 18.96 25.70
C LYS A 206 9.47 20.31 25.59
N LYS A 207 9.92 21.32 26.35
CA LYS A 207 9.39 22.70 26.27
C LYS A 207 9.64 23.34 24.91
N PHE A 208 10.85 23.15 24.36
CA PHE A 208 11.19 23.63 23.02
C PHE A 208 10.29 22.99 21.96
N LEU A 209 10.18 21.65 21.98
CA LEU A 209 9.37 20.89 21.02
C LEU A 209 7.86 21.17 21.16
N TYR A 210 7.37 21.43 22.38
CA TYR A 210 5.97 21.80 22.63
C TYR A 210 5.52 23.02 21.80
N ALA A 211 6.43 23.97 21.58
CA ALA A 211 6.15 25.18 20.81
C ALA A 211 6.32 24.97 19.29
N LYS A 212 6.98 23.89 18.87
CA LYS A 212 7.41 23.65 17.49
C LYS A 212 6.65 22.54 16.78
N ASP A 213 6.09 21.58 17.52
CA ASP A 213 5.42 20.43 16.93
C ASP A 213 4.05 20.14 17.56
N SER A 214 2.98 20.27 16.78
CA SER A 214 1.60 20.04 17.24
C SER A 214 1.36 18.60 17.73
N ILE A 215 1.97 17.61 17.10
CA ILE A 215 1.84 16.21 17.52
C ILE A 215 2.56 15.97 18.84
N THR A 216 3.80 16.47 18.98
CA THR A 216 4.54 16.38 20.24
C THR A 216 3.80 17.13 21.35
N LYS A 217 3.25 18.30 21.07
CA LYS A 217 2.37 19.04 21.99
C LYS A 217 1.17 18.20 22.43
N LEU A 218 0.51 17.51 21.50
CA LEU A 218 -0.59 16.60 21.82
C LEU A 218 -0.12 15.44 22.70
N MET A 219 1.01 14.81 22.37
CA MET A 219 1.58 13.72 23.16
C MET A 219 1.95 14.16 24.58
N ILE A 220 2.50 15.38 24.76
CA ILE A 220 2.84 15.94 26.08
C ILE A 220 1.56 16.25 26.89
N ASN A 221 0.52 16.77 26.25
CA ASN A 221 -0.74 17.11 26.92
C ASN A 221 -1.58 15.87 27.26
N SER A 222 -1.40 14.78 26.51
CA SER A 222 -1.99 13.48 26.79
C SER A 222 -1.06 12.65 27.68
N SER A 223 -1.56 11.64 28.39
CA SER A 223 -0.73 10.68 29.10
C SER A 223 -0.06 9.68 28.15
N PHE A 224 0.71 10.14 27.15
CA PHE A 224 1.37 9.28 26.18
C PHE A 224 2.37 8.35 26.87
N SER A 225 2.16 7.05 26.73
CA SER A 225 2.96 6.02 27.40
C SER A 225 4.25 5.65 26.68
N GLY A 226 4.40 6.06 25.41
CA GLY A 226 5.61 5.84 24.63
C GLY A 226 6.68 6.91 24.86
N GLN A 227 7.90 6.64 24.39
CA GLN A 227 8.95 7.66 24.31
C GLN A 227 8.57 8.74 23.28
N LEU A 228 8.61 10.02 23.66
CA LEU A 228 8.27 11.15 22.77
C LEU A 228 9.25 11.33 21.61
N GLY A 229 10.54 11.16 21.92
CA GLY A 229 11.65 11.39 21.01
C GLY A 229 12.98 11.05 21.67
N TYR A 230 14.06 11.33 20.95
CA TYR A 230 15.43 11.20 21.44
C TYR A 230 16.30 12.32 20.85
N ALA A 231 17.44 12.60 21.47
CA ALA A 231 18.44 13.46 20.89
C ALA A 231 19.59 12.61 20.35
N GLY A 232 19.96 12.85 19.09
CA GLY A 232 21.06 12.18 18.39
C GLY A 232 22.16 13.17 18.08
N ALA A 233 23.36 12.91 18.59
CA ALA A 233 24.53 13.75 18.37
C ALA A 233 25.54 13.09 17.43
N TYR A 234 26.11 13.88 16.53
CA TYR A 234 26.99 13.43 15.45
C TYR A 234 27.91 14.57 14.97
N PRO A 235 29.10 14.23 14.41
CA PRO A 235 29.95 15.22 13.76
C PRO A 235 29.33 15.67 12.43
N ASN A 236 29.48 16.94 12.07
CA ASN A 236 29.02 17.47 10.79
C ASN A 236 30.14 18.22 10.07
N GLU A 237 31.08 17.45 9.54
CA GLU A 237 32.28 17.94 8.85
C GLU A 237 31.95 18.72 7.57
N CYS A 238 30.73 18.57 7.03
CA CYS A 238 30.28 19.32 5.85
C CYS A 238 30.09 20.81 6.13
N TRP A 239 29.79 21.22 7.38
CA TRP A 239 29.31 22.58 7.71
C TRP A 239 30.21 23.34 8.71
N ASP A 240 31.48 22.95 8.85
CA ASP A 240 32.39 23.52 9.86
C ASP A 240 31.87 23.42 11.31
N VAL A 241 30.93 22.48 11.57
CA VAL A 241 30.44 22.18 12.92
C VAL A 241 31.01 20.85 13.35
N GLU A 242 31.96 20.89 14.28
CA GLU A 242 32.67 19.70 14.75
C GLU A 242 31.72 18.69 15.43
N PHE A 243 30.71 19.17 16.17
CA PHE A 243 29.75 18.28 16.83
C PHE A 243 28.39 18.96 17.10
N GLN A 244 27.32 18.41 16.55
CA GLN A 244 25.96 18.94 16.67
C GLN A 244 24.96 17.91 17.22
N GLU A 245 23.79 18.38 17.62
CA GLU A 245 22.69 17.56 18.11
C GLU A 245 21.38 17.84 17.34
N GLU A 246 20.67 16.76 17.05
CA GLU A 246 19.35 16.77 16.46
C GLU A 246 18.34 16.13 17.40
N LEU A 247 17.27 16.87 17.72
CA LEU A 247 16.12 16.37 18.47
C LEU A 247 15.16 15.70 17.50
N VAL A 248 14.99 14.38 17.62
CA VAL A 248 14.14 13.56 16.76
C VAL A 248 12.84 13.22 17.48
N VAL A 249 11.72 13.53 16.85
CA VAL A 249 10.37 13.26 17.34
C VAL A 249 9.65 12.25 16.45
N ARG A 250 8.55 11.69 16.96
CA ARG A 250 7.75 10.71 16.21
C ARG A 250 7.16 11.30 14.92
N LYS A 251 7.02 10.45 13.90
CA LYS A 251 6.34 10.81 12.66
C LYS A 251 4.81 10.83 12.87
N LEU A 252 4.10 11.50 11.96
CA LEU A 252 2.64 11.52 11.91
C LEU A 252 2.22 10.82 10.62
N TRP A 253 1.56 9.69 10.74
CA TRP A 253 1.08 8.91 9.62
C TRP A 253 -0.44 8.87 9.60
N VAL A 254 -1.02 8.74 8.41
CA VAL A 254 -2.46 8.47 8.29
C VAL A 254 -2.68 7.28 7.40
N LEU A 255 -3.51 6.37 7.89
CA LEU A 255 -3.97 5.20 7.18
C LEU A 255 -5.25 5.55 6.41
N PHE A 256 -5.22 5.30 5.11
CA PHE A 256 -6.34 5.44 4.20
C PHE A 256 -6.75 4.08 3.65
N LEU A 257 -8.06 3.85 3.54
CA LEU A 257 -8.66 2.73 2.84
C LEU A 257 -9.15 3.21 1.48
N SER A 258 -8.65 2.63 0.40
CA SER A 258 -9.18 2.84 -0.95
C SER A 258 -10.10 1.68 -1.33
N ILE A 259 -11.28 2.00 -1.82
CA ILE A 259 -12.25 1.05 -2.37
C ILE A 259 -12.51 1.48 -3.82
N LYS A 260 -11.95 0.71 -4.76
CA LYS A 260 -12.08 0.94 -6.20
C LYS A 260 -13.12 0.02 -6.80
N ASN A 261 -14.06 0.56 -7.56
CA ASN A 261 -14.99 -0.26 -8.34
C ASN A 261 -14.23 -0.92 -9.50
N ASN A 262 -14.00 -2.22 -9.38
CA ASN A 262 -13.34 -3.02 -10.41
C ASN A 262 -14.34 -3.69 -11.36
N SER A 263 -15.64 -3.61 -11.06
CA SER A 263 -16.68 -4.12 -11.93
C SER A 263 -16.87 -3.25 -13.18
N ASN A 264 -17.46 -3.82 -14.21
CA ASN A 264 -17.86 -3.09 -15.42
C ASN A 264 -19.20 -2.34 -15.30
N LYS A 265 -19.80 -2.26 -14.11
CA LYS A 265 -21.09 -1.58 -13.87
C LYS A 265 -20.93 -0.43 -12.88
N LEU A 266 -21.90 0.49 -12.91
CA LEU A 266 -22.06 1.50 -11.86
C LEU A 266 -22.46 0.82 -10.54
N VAL A 267 -21.84 1.22 -9.44
CA VAL A 267 -22.12 0.69 -8.10
C VAL A 267 -22.47 1.84 -7.15
N ASP A 268 -23.56 1.71 -6.41
CA ASP A 268 -23.99 2.67 -5.38
C ASP A 268 -23.54 2.16 -4.01
N LEU A 269 -22.71 2.92 -3.30
CA LEU A 269 -22.24 2.53 -1.98
C LEU A 269 -23.27 2.90 -0.91
N ASP A 270 -23.76 1.91 -0.15
CA ASP A 270 -24.81 2.12 0.85
C ASP A 270 -24.23 2.41 2.24
N SER A 271 -23.38 1.50 2.75
CA SER A 271 -22.90 1.58 4.13
C SER A 271 -21.65 0.73 4.39
N LEU A 272 -20.94 1.09 5.46
CA LEU A 272 -19.82 0.33 6.01
C LEU A 272 -20.17 -0.24 7.38
N LEU A 273 -19.83 -1.50 7.61
CA LEU A 273 -19.77 -2.07 8.95
C LEU A 273 -18.37 -1.84 9.52
N ILE A 274 -18.28 -1.12 10.63
CA ILE A 274 -17.03 -0.67 11.22
C ILE A 274 -16.98 -1.12 12.68
N ASP A 275 -15.88 -1.76 13.05
CA ASP A 275 -15.48 -1.91 14.45
C ASP A 275 -14.52 -0.75 14.78
N PHE A 276 -14.77 0.03 15.83
CA PHE A 276 -13.95 1.22 16.09
C PHE A 276 -13.65 1.46 17.57
N ASN A 277 -12.54 2.16 17.76
CA ASN A 277 -12.17 2.81 19.01
C ASN A 277 -12.28 4.32 18.79
N ASN A 278 -12.81 5.05 19.77
CA ASN A 278 -12.76 6.51 19.80
C ASN A 278 -12.29 6.93 21.18
N LYS A 279 -11.04 7.38 21.26
CA LYS A 279 -10.42 7.85 22.48
C LYS A 279 -9.74 9.18 22.23
N ASN A 280 -9.93 10.14 23.11
CA ASN A 280 -9.23 11.43 23.08
C ASN A 280 -7.81 11.33 23.66
N GLU A 281 -7.13 10.21 23.42
CA GLU A 281 -5.80 9.88 23.94
C GLU A 281 -5.07 8.93 22.98
N PHE A 282 -3.80 8.67 23.27
CA PHE A 282 -3.01 7.70 22.52
C PHE A 282 -3.18 6.30 23.09
N TYR A 283 -3.35 5.30 22.22
CA TYR A 283 -3.44 3.89 22.60
C TYR A 283 -2.73 3.00 21.59
N ASP A 284 -2.46 1.74 21.97
CA ASP A 284 -1.82 0.77 21.09
C ASP A 284 -2.74 0.40 19.91
N PHE A 285 -2.20 0.35 18.69
CA PHE A 285 -2.95 -0.03 17.49
C PHE A 285 -3.63 -1.41 17.57
N LYS A 286 -3.06 -2.33 18.35
CA LYS A 286 -3.60 -3.68 18.58
C LYS A 286 -4.72 -3.73 19.62
N LEU A 287 -5.13 -2.59 20.17
CA LEU A 287 -6.25 -2.53 21.11
C LEU A 287 -7.53 -3.09 20.47
N ASN A 288 -8.18 -4.00 21.17
CA ASN A 288 -9.45 -4.56 20.70
C ASN A 288 -10.50 -3.45 20.53
N PRO A 289 -11.29 -3.46 19.44
CA PRO A 289 -12.32 -2.46 19.22
C PRO A 289 -13.41 -2.56 20.29
N GLU A 290 -13.77 -1.42 20.86
CA GLU A 290 -14.78 -1.31 21.93
C GLU A 290 -16.21 -1.23 21.37
N GLN A 291 -16.38 -0.70 20.16
CA GLN A 291 -17.69 -0.38 19.58
C GLN A 291 -17.85 -0.91 18.16
N LYS A 292 -19.11 -1.11 17.76
CA LYS A 292 -19.51 -1.45 16.39
C LYS A 292 -20.53 -0.44 15.88
N LYS A 293 -20.35 0.02 14.65
CA LYS A 293 -21.20 1.02 14.01
C LYS A 293 -21.45 0.63 12.55
N VAL A 294 -22.68 0.82 12.10
CA VAL A 294 -22.99 0.85 10.67
C VAL A 294 -22.98 2.31 10.25
N LEU A 295 -22.01 2.68 9.42
CA LEU A 295 -21.90 4.02 8.86
C LEU A 295 -22.64 4.05 7.52
N THR A 296 -23.72 4.82 7.45
CA THR A 296 -24.36 5.12 6.17
C THR A 296 -23.45 6.03 5.37
N LEU A 297 -23.13 5.61 4.14
CA LEU A 297 -22.34 6.43 3.23
C LEU A 297 -23.27 7.45 2.56
N PRO A 298 -22.75 8.64 2.20
CA PRO A 298 -23.48 9.49 1.26
C PRO A 298 -23.70 8.71 -0.04
N LYS A 299 -24.77 9.04 -0.77
CA LYS A 299 -25.07 8.37 -2.05
C LYS A 299 -23.94 8.63 -3.05
N ILE A 300 -23.00 7.71 -3.12
CA ILE A 300 -21.83 7.76 -3.99
C ILE A 300 -22.03 6.69 -5.05
N MET A 301 -22.21 7.15 -6.28
CA MET A 301 -22.21 6.29 -7.45
C MET A 301 -20.77 6.17 -7.98
N LEU A 302 -20.14 5.01 -7.77
CA LEU A 302 -18.82 4.70 -8.30
C LEU A 302 -18.93 4.11 -9.70
N GLU A 303 -18.46 4.85 -10.70
CA GLU A 303 -18.25 4.32 -12.05
C GLU A 303 -17.11 3.29 -12.07
N PRO A 304 -17.07 2.39 -13.08
CA PRO A 304 -15.94 1.49 -13.29
C PRO A 304 -14.60 2.24 -13.26
N GLY A 305 -13.67 1.73 -12.46
CA GLY A 305 -12.33 2.29 -12.27
C GLY A 305 -12.23 3.46 -11.29
N LYS A 306 -13.35 4.06 -10.83
CA LYS A 306 -13.32 5.11 -9.81
C LYS A 306 -13.18 4.51 -8.41
N CYS A 307 -12.59 5.28 -7.49
CA CYS A 307 -12.43 4.86 -6.11
C CYS A 307 -12.91 5.91 -5.10
N VAL A 308 -13.29 5.42 -3.92
CA VAL A 308 -13.45 6.23 -2.72
C VAL A 308 -12.28 5.97 -1.78
N VAL A 309 -11.71 7.03 -1.23
CA VAL A 309 -10.60 7.03 -0.28
C VAL A 309 -11.15 7.45 1.08
N ILE A 310 -10.90 6.65 2.10
CA ILE A 310 -11.47 6.81 3.43
C ILE A 310 -10.34 6.89 4.44
N PRO A 311 -10.16 8.02 5.16
CA PRO A 311 -9.25 8.07 6.29
C PRO A 311 -9.75 7.15 7.40
N VAL A 312 -8.93 6.21 7.87
CA VAL A 312 -9.39 5.21 8.85
C VAL A 312 -8.62 5.26 10.17
N SER A 313 -7.41 5.81 10.22
CA SER A 313 -6.68 5.96 11.48
C SER A 313 -5.53 6.95 11.38
N ILE A 314 -5.27 7.68 12.46
CA ILE A 314 -4.05 8.46 12.64
C ILE A 314 -3.05 7.59 13.40
N LEU A 315 -1.93 7.29 12.74
CA LEU A 315 -0.89 6.42 13.27
C LEU A 315 0.33 7.23 13.68
N VAL A 316 0.93 6.82 14.79
CA VAL A 316 2.23 7.29 15.24
C VAL A 316 3.17 6.09 15.27
N PRO A 317 4.13 6.00 14.34
CA PRO A 317 5.06 4.89 14.28
C PRO A 317 6.08 4.90 15.43
N PRO A 318 6.79 3.77 15.62
CA PRO A 318 8.02 3.72 16.42
C PRO A 318 9.02 4.83 16.05
N LEU A 319 9.82 5.27 17.03
CA LEU A 319 10.92 6.21 16.80
C LEU A 319 12.09 5.58 16.03
N THR A 320 12.25 4.27 16.16
CA THR A 320 13.32 3.53 15.47
C THR A 320 12.91 3.18 14.04
N PRO A 321 13.87 3.12 13.11
CA PRO A 321 13.56 2.82 11.71
C PRO A 321 12.81 1.49 11.60
N LEU A 322 11.79 1.42 10.73
CA LEU A 322 11.00 0.20 10.50
C LEU A 322 11.70 -0.77 9.55
N SER A 323 11.49 -2.06 9.77
CA SER A 323 12.01 -3.11 8.89
C SER A 323 11.13 -3.24 7.64
N ARG A 324 11.58 -2.69 6.51
CA ARG A 324 10.81 -2.64 5.27
C ARG A 324 11.30 -3.65 4.24
N LYS A 325 10.40 -4.12 3.38
CA LYS A 325 10.74 -4.80 2.13
C LYS A 325 9.89 -4.17 1.03
N LYS A 326 10.54 -3.46 0.11
CA LYS A 326 9.91 -2.98 -1.12
C LYS A 326 9.57 -4.18 -2.00
N ILE A 327 8.31 -4.29 -2.41
CA ILE A 327 7.79 -5.37 -3.25
C ILE A 327 7.69 -4.88 -4.69
N VAL A 328 6.98 -3.77 -4.92
CA VAL A 328 6.83 -3.13 -6.24
C VAL A 328 6.85 -1.61 -6.06
N GLN A 329 7.48 -0.90 -6.99
CA GLN A 329 7.35 0.54 -7.16
C GLN A 329 6.31 0.79 -8.26
N HIS A 330 5.23 1.50 -7.93
CA HIS A 330 4.10 1.69 -8.83
C HIS A 330 4.15 3.02 -9.59
N HIS A 331 4.74 4.04 -8.98
CA HIS A 331 4.72 5.40 -9.50
C HIS A 331 5.92 6.20 -8.97
N GLU A 332 6.52 7.02 -9.85
CA GLU A 332 7.54 8.00 -9.52
C GLU A 332 7.30 9.24 -10.38
N ASP A 333 6.84 10.31 -9.75
CA ASP A 333 6.74 11.62 -10.38
C ASP A 333 7.69 12.59 -9.68
N SER A 334 8.35 13.44 -10.45
CA SER A 334 9.26 14.46 -9.94
C SER A 334 8.79 15.85 -10.38
N TYR A 335 8.64 16.74 -9.40
CA TYR A 335 8.38 18.16 -9.63
C TYR A 335 9.48 18.97 -8.94
N GLY A 336 10.56 19.22 -9.68
CA GLY A 336 11.78 19.82 -9.10
C GLY A 336 12.44 18.84 -8.12
N GLU A 337 12.65 19.27 -6.88
CA GLU A 337 13.29 18.47 -5.81
C GLU A 337 12.35 17.49 -5.09
N LYS A 338 11.03 17.62 -5.33
CA LYS A 338 9.99 16.80 -4.68
C LYS A 338 9.71 15.56 -5.51
N VAL A 339 9.91 14.37 -4.93
CA VAL A 339 9.65 13.07 -5.56
C VAL A 339 8.45 12.41 -4.88
N TYR A 340 7.47 12.00 -5.68
CA TYR A 340 6.30 11.25 -5.25
C TYR A 340 6.49 9.78 -5.57
N GLU A 341 6.62 8.94 -4.55
CA GLU A 341 6.84 7.51 -4.71
C GLU A 341 5.71 6.70 -4.06
N VAL A 342 5.25 5.69 -4.78
CA VAL A 342 4.27 4.72 -4.28
C VAL A 342 4.91 3.35 -4.26
N PHE A 343 5.03 2.79 -3.06
CA PHE A 343 5.58 1.45 -2.86
C PHE A 343 4.53 0.51 -2.31
N GLU A 344 4.44 -0.68 -2.89
CA GLU A 344 3.90 -1.82 -2.17
C GLU A 344 5.00 -2.33 -1.22
N GLU A 345 4.74 -2.29 0.08
CA GLU A 345 5.73 -2.64 1.10
C GLU A 345 5.20 -3.67 2.10
N SER A 346 6.14 -4.48 2.59
CA SER A 346 5.94 -5.27 3.79
C SER A 346 6.68 -4.62 4.95
N ILE A 347 5.93 -4.01 5.86
CA ILE A 347 6.44 -3.40 7.09
C ILE A 347 6.39 -4.44 8.21
N LYS A 348 7.55 -4.78 8.76
CA LYS A 348 7.68 -5.68 9.92
C LYS A 348 8.11 -4.88 11.14
N LEU A 349 7.34 -5.03 12.21
CA LEU A 349 7.67 -4.51 13.53
C LEU A 349 8.56 -5.51 14.27
N GLU A 350 9.59 -5.00 14.93
CA GLU A 350 10.34 -5.75 15.95
C GLU A 350 9.46 -5.96 17.21
N GLU A 351 9.84 -6.88 18.10
CA GLU A 351 9.04 -7.23 19.28
C GLU A 351 8.77 -6.04 20.22
N ASP A 352 9.71 -5.08 20.29
CA ASP A 352 9.62 -3.86 21.09
C ASP A 352 8.96 -2.69 20.36
N GLN A 353 8.53 -2.88 19.10
CA GLN A 353 7.92 -1.85 18.28
C GLN A 353 6.39 -1.98 18.22
N THR A 354 5.71 -0.84 18.37
CA THR A 354 4.25 -0.74 18.18
C THR A 354 3.86 0.57 17.50
N PHE A 355 2.74 0.54 16.79
CA PHE A 355 2.07 1.76 16.35
C PHE A 355 1.16 2.25 17.47
N PHE A 356 1.21 3.55 17.73
CA PHE A 356 0.18 4.20 18.54
C PHE A 356 -0.87 4.83 17.63
N VAL A 357 -2.10 4.88 18.11
CA VAL A 357 -3.22 5.56 17.45
C VAL A 357 -3.63 6.74 18.30
N TYR A 358 -4.01 7.85 17.66
CA TYR A 358 -4.65 8.98 18.30
C TYR A 358 -6.06 9.19 17.75
N GLY A 359 -7.04 9.39 18.62
CA GLY A 359 -8.43 9.62 18.19
C GLY A 359 -9.11 8.33 17.73
N GLU A 360 -9.74 8.41 16.56
CA GLU A 360 -10.53 7.29 16.03
C GLU A 360 -9.69 6.28 15.23
N GLN A 361 -10.02 5.00 15.41
CA GLN A 361 -9.49 3.88 14.62
C GLN A 361 -10.65 3.09 14.01
N TRP A 362 -10.80 3.14 12.69
CA TRP A 362 -11.85 2.44 11.98
C TRP A 362 -11.33 1.13 11.39
N ASN A 363 -11.77 0.01 11.97
CA ASN A 363 -11.58 -1.31 11.39
C ASN A 363 -12.80 -1.66 10.53
N VAL A 364 -12.76 -1.27 9.25
CA VAL A 364 -13.83 -1.55 8.29
C VAL A 364 -13.88 -3.05 8.01
N LYS A 365 -15.01 -3.69 8.30
CA LYS A 365 -15.20 -5.15 8.16
C LYS A 365 -15.96 -5.55 6.91
N ARG A 366 -16.90 -4.71 6.48
CA ARG A 366 -17.79 -5.03 5.36
C ARG A 366 -18.30 -3.76 4.69
N LEU A 367 -18.43 -3.83 3.36
CA LEU A 367 -19.10 -2.84 2.52
C LEU A 367 -20.42 -3.41 2.03
N ASN A 368 -21.50 -2.66 2.21
CA ASN A 368 -22.81 -2.93 1.60
C ASN A 368 -23.02 -1.94 0.44
N TYR A 369 -23.53 -2.44 -0.68
CA TYR A 369 -23.66 -1.67 -1.92
C TYR A 369 -24.80 -2.18 -2.80
N GLN A 370 -25.22 -1.38 -3.78
CA GLN A 370 -26.18 -1.77 -4.81
C GLN A 370 -25.54 -1.78 -6.19
N LYS A 371 -25.80 -2.85 -6.94
CA LYS A 371 -25.34 -3.01 -8.33
C LYS A 371 -26.52 -3.50 -9.17
N GLY A 372 -26.91 -2.71 -10.17
CA GLY A 372 -28.07 -3.04 -11.02
C GLY A 372 -29.39 -3.20 -10.25
N GLY A 373 -29.60 -2.43 -9.19
CA GLY A 373 -30.82 -2.45 -8.37
C GLY A 373 -30.93 -3.62 -7.39
N ARG A 374 -29.86 -4.41 -7.22
CA ARG A 374 -29.76 -5.48 -6.21
C ARG A 374 -28.75 -5.09 -5.15
N SER A 375 -29.03 -5.45 -3.90
CA SER A 375 -28.12 -5.24 -2.78
C SER A 375 -27.13 -6.39 -2.64
N PHE A 376 -25.88 -6.04 -2.38
CA PHE A 376 -24.76 -6.93 -2.19
C PHE A 376 -23.94 -6.51 -0.97
N SER A 377 -23.07 -7.40 -0.51
CA SER A 377 -22.10 -7.11 0.53
C SER A 377 -20.78 -7.81 0.26
N THR A 378 -19.67 -7.13 0.50
CA THR A 378 -18.33 -7.72 0.43
C THR A 378 -17.57 -7.48 1.73
N ASP A 379 -16.87 -8.50 2.21
CA ASP A 379 -16.02 -8.38 3.40
C ASP A 379 -14.72 -7.65 3.03
N ILE A 380 -14.24 -6.83 3.95
CA ILE A 380 -13.00 -6.06 3.81
C ILE A 380 -11.96 -6.64 4.76
N ARG A 381 -10.78 -6.95 4.22
CA ARG A 381 -9.65 -7.42 5.02
C ARG A 381 -9.26 -6.36 6.05
N CYS A 382 -8.78 -6.78 7.22
CA CYS A 382 -8.22 -5.84 8.16
C CYS A 382 -6.90 -5.27 7.63
N PHE A 383 -6.54 -4.08 8.11
CA PHE A 383 -5.22 -3.53 7.84
C PHE A 383 -4.13 -4.42 8.44
N GLU A 384 -3.12 -4.72 7.62
CA GLU A 384 -1.93 -5.44 8.03
C GLU A 384 -0.70 -4.70 7.47
N PRO A 385 0.24 -4.25 8.32
CA PRO A 385 1.44 -3.53 7.86
C PRO A 385 2.29 -4.31 6.86
N THR A 386 2.17 -5.64 6.83
CA THR A 386 2.91 -6.51 5.90
C THR A 386 2.35 -6.52 4.48
N ASN A 387 1.17 -5.91 4.25
CA ASN A 387 0.48 -5.82 2.97
C ASN A 387 -0.22 -4.45 2.86
N THR A 388 0.59 -3.41 2.62
CA THR A 388 0.15 -2.02 2.51
C THR A 388 0.89 -1.31 1.39
N PHE A 389 0.29 -0.23 0.91
CA PHE A 389 0.96 0.76 0.09
C PHE A 389 1.46 1.89 0.98
N THR A 390 2.62 2.43 0.65
CA THR A 390 3.19 3.61 1.31
C THR A 390 3.25 4.74 0.29
N LEU A 391 2.66 5.88 0.63
CA LEU A 391 2.77 7.13 -0.11
C LEU A 391 3.91 7.92 0.51
N ASN A 392 5.06 7.89 -0.15
CA ASN A 392 6.25 8.61 0.29
C ASN A 392 6.46 9.83 -0.60
N VAL A 393 6.55 10.99 0.03
CA VAL A 393 6.98 12.22 -0.64
C VAL A 393 8.27 12.63 0.04
N GLY A 394 9.34 12.67 -0.76
CA GLY A 394 10.67 12.95 -0.26
C GLY A 394 11.31 14.12 -0.99
N TRP A 395 12.16 14.83 -0.27
CA TRP A 395 13.20 15.65 -0.84
C TRP A 395 14.39 14.74 -1.17
N GLN A 396 15.01 14.95 -2.33
CA GLN A 396 16.28 14.29 -2.65
C GLN A 396 17.35 14.72 -1.64
N ILE A 397 18.20 13.77 -1.25
CA ILE A 397 19.29 14.01 -0.29
C ILE A 397 20.54 13.39 -0.88
N GLY A 398 21.56 14.19 -1.17
CA GLY A 398 22.91 13.71 -1.50
C GLY A 398 23.93 14.41 -0.62
N SER A 399 24.82 13.69 0.04
CA SER A 399 25.81 14.30 0.90
C SER A 399 27.17 13.64 0.99
N CYS A 400 27.32 12.32 0.98
CA CYS A 400 28.59 11.60 1.07
C CYS A 400 28.36 10.11 0.78
N PRO A 401 29.32 9.40 0.13
CA PRO A 401 29.34 7.95 0.16
C PRO A 401 29.56 7.42 1.57
N HIS A 402 29.00 6.23 1.86
CA HIS A 402 28.98 5.64 3.19
C HIS A 402 29.93 4.45 3.33
N LEU A 403 30.71 4.41 4.40
CA LEU A 403 31.57 3.29 4.75
C LEU A 403 30.91 2.37 5.78
N PHE A 404 30.89 1.09 5.46
CA PHE A 404 30.52 0.01 6.37
C PHE A 404 31.67 -0.99 6.52
N CYS A 405 31.71 -1.65 7.67
CA CYS A 405 32.68 -2.69 8.00
C CYS A 405 31.96 -4.01 8.29
N ILE A 406 32.55 -5.13 7.88
CA ILE A 406 32.10 -6.46 8.30
C ILE A 406 32.94 -6.91 9.51
N LYS A 407 32.28 -7.00 10.68
CA LYS A 407 32.86 -7.45 11.95
C LYS A 407 32.13 -8.71 12.40
N ALA A 408 32.83 -9.85 12.47
CA ALA A 408 32.25 -11.16 12.81
C ALA A 408 30.95 -11.47 12.03
N ASP A 409 31.04 -11.37 10.70
CA ASP A 409 29.94 -11.60 9.73
C ASP A 409 28.72 -10.67 9.88
N LYS A 410 28.84 -9.58 10.64
CA LYS A 410 27.82 -8.54 10.72
C LYS A 410 28.31 -7.25 10.11
N ILE A 411 27.47 -6.64 9.27
CA ILE A 411 27.72 -5.30 8.75
C ILE A 411 27.44 -4.25 9.83
N VAL A 412 28.34 -3.28 9.94
CA VAL A 412 28.27 -2.18 10.89
C VAL A 412 28.64 -0.89 10.15
N TYR A 413 27.85 0.16 10.34
CA TYR A 413 28.19 1.48 9.81
C TYR A 413 29.38 2.08 10.55
N GLU A 414 30.34 2.63 9.80
CA GLU A 414 31.54 3.24 10.36
C GLU A 414 31.44 4.77 10.29
N ARG A 415 31.44 5.34 9.08
CA ARG A 415 31.46 6.79 8.83
C ARG A 415 31.07 7.16 7.38
N GLU A 416 30.89 8.46 7.15
CA GLU A 416 30.86 9.07 5.82
C GLU A 416 32.29 9.12 5.24
N LEU A 417 32.41 9.02 3.92
CA LEU A 417 33.66 9.12 3.18
C LEU A 417 33.67 10.39 2.33
N LEU A 418 34.86 10.94 2.10
CA LEU A 418 35.07 12.09 1.23
C LEU A 418 34.23 13.32 1.62
N ALA A 419 33.93 13.53 2.91
CA ALA A 419 32.88 14.44 3.36
C ALA A 419 33.01 15.92 2.95
N SER A 420 34.22 16.37 2.60
CA SER A 420 34.48 17.72 2.11
C SER A 420 34.65 17.81 0.58
N CYS A 421 34.27 16.76 -0.16
CA CYS A 421 34.59 16.58 -1.58
C CYS A 421 33.36 16.71 -2.50
N VAL A 422 32.39 17.58 -2.17
CA VAL A 422 31.25 17.88 -3.05
C VAL A 422 31.78 18.47 -4.36
N SER A 423 31.54 17.79 -5.48
CA SER A 423 31.93 18.20 -6.83
C SER A 423 33.42 18.56 -7.01
N ASN A 424 34.27 18.20 -6.04
CA ASN A 424 35.69 18.52 -6.01
C ASN A 424 36.45 17.26 -5.62
N VAL A 425 37.55 16.98 -6.33
CA VAL A 425 38.38 15.81 -6.02
C VAL A 425 39.11 16.05 -4.71
N GLY A 426 38.94 15.15 -3.76
CA GLY A 426 39.71 15.13 -2.53
C GLY A 426 40.21 13.72 -2.21
N GLU A 427 40.78 13.62 -1.02
CA GLU A 427 41.42 12.43 -0.49
C GLU A 427 40.86 12.15 0.91
N ASP A 428 40.63 10.88 1.19
CA ASP A 428 40.21 10.39 2.50
C ASP A 428 41.07 9.18 2.90
N LEU A 429 41.66 9.25 4.09
CA LEU A 429 42.66 8.30 4.58
C LEU A 429 42.28 7.79 5.96
N PHE A 430 42.29 6.46 6.14
CA PHE A 430 41.99 5.86 7.44
C PHE A 430 42.68 4.51 7.65
N VAL A 431 42.73 4.09 8.91
CA VAL A 431 43.29 2.80 9.32
C VAL A 431 42.16 1.84 9.65
N VAL A 432 42.25 0.61 9.15
CA VAL A 432 41.26 -0.44 9.39
C VAL A 432 41.28 -0.85 10.87
N PRO A 433 40.15 -0.75 11.58
CA PRO A 433 40.08 -1.07 12.99
C PRO A 433 40.13 -2.59 13.22
N SER A 434 40.35 -2.98 14.47
CA SER A 434 40.45 -4.39 14.84
C SER A 434 39.17 -5.18 14.54
N SER A 435 39.34 -6.47 14.27
CA SER A 435 38.25 -7.41 13.97
C SER A 435 37.42 -7.09 12.70
N VAL A 436 37.94 -6.28 11.77
CA VAL A 436 37.33 -6.04 10.45
C VAL A 436 37.96 -6.97 9.42
N SER A 437 37.14 -7.69 8.67
CA SER A 437 37.60 -8.55 7.57
C SER A 437 37.34 -7.95 6.19
N ARG A 438 36.31 -7.09 6.07
CA ARG A 438 35.88 -6.49 4.80
C ARG A 438 35.35 -5.09 5.02
N LEU A 439 35.55 -4.24 4.03
CA LEU A 439 34.95 -2.93 3.92
C LEU A 439 33.95 -2.90 2.78
N VAL A 440 32.88 -2.14 2.96
CA VAL A 440 31.85 -1.89 1.95
C VAL A 440 31.68 -0.39 1.81
N ILE A 441 31.96 0.14 0.63
CA ILE A 441 31.64 1.52 0.25
C ILE A 441 30.31 1.46 -0.48
N ALA A 442 29.30 2.16 0.02
CA ALA A 442 27.96 2.14 -0.56
C ALA A 442 27.47 3.56 -0.84
N GLU A 443 26.85 3.73 -2.00
CA GLU A 443 26.09 4.92 -2.33
C GLU A 443 24.62 4.64 -2.00
N ILE A 444 24.09 5.27 -0.96
CA ILE A 444 22.73 5.03 -0.45
C ILE A 444 21.85 6.28 -0.57
N GLU A 445 22.43 7.40 -0.99
CA GLU A 445 21.82 8.71 -1.12
C GLU A 445 21.57 9.07 -2.60
N ASP A 446 20.84 10.16 -2.85
CA ASP A 446 20.49 10.69 -4.18
C ASP A 446 21.68 11.42 -4.83
N GLU A 447 22.76 10.67 -5.08
CA GLU A 447 23.99 11.20 -5.64
C GLU A 447 24.79 10.17 -6.47
N ILE A 448 25.82 10.66 -7.15
CA ILE A 448 26.82 9.85 -7.86
C ILE A 448 28.16 10.01 -7.17
N THR A 449 28.74 8.91 -6.71
CA THR A 449 30.10 8.87 -6.17
C THR A 449 31.07 8.38 -7.23
N THR A 450 32.16 9.12 -7.44
CA THR A 450 33.25 8.74 -8.35
C THR A 450 34.55 8.58 -7.57
N ILE A 451 35.01 7.32 -7.46
CA ILE A 451 36.29 6.95 -6.87
C ILE A 451 37.32 6.83 -8.00
N LYS A 452 38.23 7.80 -8.07
CA LYS A 452 39.32 7.80 -9.06
C LYS A 452 40.37 6.74 -8.73
N CYS A 453 40.69 6.60 -7.44
CA CYS A 453 41.63 5.61 -6.95
C CYS A 453 41.20 5.13 -5.56
N LEU A 454 41.21 3.82 -5.36
CA LEU A 454 41.14 3.19 -4.04
C LEU A 454 42.45 2.42 -3.85
N SER A 455 43.20 2.71 -2.79
CA SER A 455 44.46 2.04 -2.49
C SER A 455 44.44 1.43 -1.08
N VAL A 456 45.10 0.28 -0.93
CA VAL A 456 45.31 -0.39 0.37
C VAL A 456 46.81 -0.61 0.57
N ASN A 457 47.36 -0.04 1.63
CA ASN A 457 48.80 0.00 1.91
C ASN A 457 49.61 0.52 0.69
N GLY A 458 49.07 1.53 0.00
CA GLY A 458 49.67 2.13 -1.21
C GLY A 458 49.53 1.30 -2.49
N ASN A 459 48.90 0.13 -2.44
CA ASN A 459 48.62 -0.66 -3.64
C ASN A 459 47.23 -0.33 -4.17
N ALA A 460 47.15 0.18 -5.40
CA ALA A 460 45.88 0.49 -6.04
C ALA A 460 45.05 -0.80 -6.25
N LEU A 461 43.83 -0.79 -5.73
CA LEU A 461 42.86 -1.87 -5.82
C LEU A 461 41.85 -1.63 -6.95
N VAL A 462 41.40 -0.38 -7.11
CA VAL A 462 40.45 0.02 -8.15
C VAL A 462 40.77 1.42 -8.69
N HIS A 463 40.47 1.62 -9.98
CA HIS A 463 40.53 2.91 -10.65
C HIS A 463 39.18 3.18 -11.34
N ASP A 464 38.79 4.45 -11.34
CA ASP A 464 37.60 4.96 -12.05
C ASP A 464 36.31 4.17 -11.76
N LEU A 465 36.05 3.93 -10.47
CA LEU A 465 34.81 3.31 -10.00
C LEU A 465 33.74 4.38 -9.81
N THR A 466 32.60 4.21 -10.49
CA THR A 466 31.41 5.05 -10.29
C THR A 466 30.34 4.23 -9.56
N LEU A 467 29.82 4.78 -8.47
CA LEU A 467 28.70 4.24 -7.70
C LEU A 467 27.51 5.18 -7.85
N LYS A 468 26.34 4.62 -8.17
CA LYS A 468 25.05 5.32 -8.13
C LYS A 468 24.25 4.85 -6.92
N LYS A 469 23.18 5.57 -6.57
CA LYS A 469 22.23 5.16 -5.52
C LYS A 469 21.87 3.67 -5.60
N GLY A 470 22.18 2.95 -4.53
CA GLY A 470 21.96 1.51 -4.38
C GLY A 470 23.16 0.63 -4.72
N ASP A 471 24.20 1.19 -5.37
CA ASP A 471 25.44 0.47 -5.69
C ASP A 471 26.34 0.37 -4.46
N ALA A 472 27.13 -0.69 -4.40
CA ALA A 472 28.13 -0.89 -3.37
C ALA A 472 29.35 -1.62 -3.93
N TYR A 473 30.51 -1.29 -3.37
CA TYR A 473 31.77 -1.95 -3.65
C TYR A 473 32.36 -2.53 -2.37
N GLU A 474 32.61 -3.84 -2.38
CA GLU A 474 33.09 -4.58 -1.23
C GLU A 474 34.49 -5.16 -1.51
N PHE A 475 35.39 -5.04 -0.53
CA PHE A 475 36.75 -5.55 -0.64
C PHE A 475 37.29 -6.04 0.70
N ASN A 476 38.24 -6.98 0.64
CA ASN A 476 38.89 -7.58 1.81
C ASN A 476 39.98 -6.66 2.35
N VAL A 477 40.11 -6.64 3.68
CA VAL A 477 41.16 -5.89 4.41
C VAL A 477 41.61 -6.67 5.64
N ASN A 478 42.74 -6.28 6.21
CA ASN A 478 43.23 -6.74 7.50
C ASN A 478 43.27 -5.60 8.51
N GLU A 479 43.25 -5.95 9.79
CA GLU A 479 43.50 -4.99 10.88
C GLU A 479 44.83 -4.25 10.67
N GLY A 480 44.78 -2.92 10.79
CA GLY A 480 45.94 -2.06 10.63
C GLY A 480 46.28 -1.69 9.18
N ASP A 481 45.56 -2.23 8.18
CA ASP A 481 45.70 -1.78 6.79
C ASP A 481 45.36 -0.28 6.70
N VAL A 482 46.13 0.45 5.89
CA VAL A 482 45.88 1.86 5.57
C VAL A 482 45.12 1.94 4.27
N VAL A 483 43.92 2.50 4.30
CA VAL A 483 43.06 2.67 3.13
C VAL A 483 43.04 4.13 2.74
N GLU A 484 43.30 4.39 1.46
CA GLU A 484 43.29 5.72 0.85
C GLU A 484 42.26 5.72 -0.27
N ILE A 485 41.39 6.74 -0.29
CA ILE A 485 40.35 6.93 -1.29
C ILE A 485 40.52 8.32 -1.88
N VAL A 486 40.72 8.39 -3.20
CA VAL A 486 40.74 9.64 -3.95
C VAL A 486 39.52 9.69 -4.85
N GLY A 487 38.67 10.70 -4.66
CA GLY A 487 37.39 10.76 -5.35
C GLY A 487 36.62 12.04 -5.10
N LEU A 488 35.37 12.04 -5.56
CA LEU A 488 34.39 13.10 -5.34
C LEU A 488 32.98 12.51 -5.39
N TYR A 489 32.00 13.27 -4.95
CA TYR A 489 30.59 12.94 -5.12
C TYR A 489 29.80 14.14 -5.66
N GLU A 490 28.74 13.86 -6.39
CA GLU A 490 27.86 14.85 -7.03
C GLU A 490 26.41 14.53 -6.67
N PRO A 491 25.80 15.29 -5.73
CA PRO A 491 24.37 15.23 -5.47
C PRO A 491 23.55 15.48 -6.74
N TYR A 492 22.43 14.76 -6.91
CA TYR A 492 21.54 14.99 -8.06
C TYR A 492 21.00 16.43 -8.08
N LEU A 493 20.79 17.01 -6.90
CA LEU A 493 20.38 18.40 -6.69
C LEU A 493 21.17 19.01 -5.52
N SER A 494 21.44 20.31 -5.58
CA SER A 494 22.13 21.04 -4.51
C SER A 494 21.29 21.04 -3.22
N GLN A 495 21.85 20.57 -2.11
CA GLN A 495 21.13 20.52 -0.84
C GLN A 495 20.67 21.90 -0.35
N MET A 496 19.48 21.96 0.24
CA MET A 496 19.07 23.09 1.08
C MET A 496 19.85 23.06 2.41
N SER A 497 20.69 24.07 2.63
CA SER A 497 21.70 24.14 3.72
C SER A 497 21.17 24.24 5.16
N ASN A 498 19.85 24.16 5.40
CA ASN A 498 19.24 24.52 6.70
C ASN A 498 18.32 23.44 7.30
N ILE A 499 18.31 22.21 6.77
CA ILE A 499 17.42 21.13 7.26
C ILE A 499 18.26 20.05 7.96
N PRO A 500 17.92 19.64 9.20
CA PRO A 500 18.56 18.48 9.83
C PRO A 500 18.33 17.21 9.04
N VAL A 501 19.40 16.53 8.67
CA VAL A 501 19.37 15.29 7.86
C VAL A 501 19.84 14.05 8.62
N GLY A 502 20.35 14.19 9.85
CA GLY A 502 20.95 13.08 10.60
C GLY A 502 19.99 11.93 10.84
N ASN A 503 18.73 12.20 11.21
CA ASN A 503 17.72 11.15 11.37
C ASN A 503 17.38 10.45 10.04
N LYS A 504 17.38 11.20 8.93
CA LYS A 504 17.09 10.64 7.61
C LYS A 504 18.25 9.77 7.10
N ARG A 505 19.50 10.17 7.34
CA ARG A 505 20.70 9.34 7.14
C ARG A 505 20.64 8.08 7.98
N ASN A 506 20.26 8.20 9.26
CA ASN A 506 20.04 7.06 10.14
C ASN A 506 19.02 6.06 9.57
N ASP A 507 17.88 6.54 9.06
CA ASP A 507 16.87 5.70 8.40
C ASP A 507 17.48 4.94 7.19
N LEU A 508 18.24 5.61 6.32
CA LEU A 508 18.88 5.01 5.13
C LEU A 508 19.93 3.94 5.52
N ILE A 509 20.82 4.28 6.44
CA ILE A 509 21.88 3.38 6.94
C ILE A 509 21.27 2.14 7.59
N CYS A 510 20.25 2.31 8.44
CA CYS A 510 19.60 1.19 9.12
C CYS A 510 18.88 0.27 8.12
N ASN A 511 18.27 0.83 7.08
CA ASN A 511 17.67 0.06 6.00
C ASN A 511 18.72 -0.73 5.20
N TYR A 512 19.88 -0.11 4.91
CA TYR A 512 20.99 -0.78 4.23
C TYR A 512 21.53 -1.96 5.04
N ILE A 513 21.83 -1.77 6.33
CA ILE A 513 22.30 -2.83 7.24
C ILE A 513 21.33 -4.02 7.26
N ARG A 514 20.03 -3.76 7.41
CA ARG A 514 19.00 -4.80 7.42
C ARG A 514 18.86 -5.50 6.07
N GLY A 515 18.99 -4.76 4.98
CA GLY A 515 18.94 -5.32 3.62
C GLY A 515 20.11 -6.25 3.34
N TYR A 516 21.31 -5.86 3.76
CA TYR A 516 22.53 -6.63 3.62
C TYR A 516 22.47 -7.95 4.42
N ASN A 517 22.07 -7.87 5.70
CA ASN A 517 21.94 -9.05 6.58
C ASN A 517 20.85 -10.05 6.16
N ARG A 518 19.96 -9.70 5.22
CA ARG A 518 18.96 -10.63 4.65
C ARG A 518 19.47 -11.37 3.40
N LYS A 519 20.55 -10.88 2.78
CA LYS A 519 21.13 -11.46 1.56
C LYS A 519 22.21 -12.50 1.86
N GLY A 520 22.92 -12.35 2.98
CA GLY A 520 23.79 -13.40 3.56
C GLY A 520 22.96 -14.40 4.35
#